data_AF-A0A1U9UJ36-F1
#
_entry.id   AF-A0A1U9UJ36-F1
#
_cell.length_a   1.000
_cell.length_b   1.000
_cell.length_c   1.000
_cell.angle_alpha   90.00
_cell.angle_beta   90.00
_cell.angle_gamma   90.00
#
_symmetry.space_group_name_H-M   'P 1'
#
loop_
_entity.id
_entity.type
_entity.pdbx_description
1 polymer ?
#
loop_
_entity_poly.entity_id
_entity_poly.type
_entity_poly.pdbx_seq_one_letter_code
_entity_poly.pdbx_strand_id
1 'polypeptide(L)'
;MGLTSWRGGCVRQGDVTVAKNYLQQPEVDALNRIVVMYLDYAESMAERRKVMTMHQWAEKLDAFLDFNERDVLRNAGTVSAQVAERLAVERYAEFNSKRREAARVAADAHDAHALEQLARQLEDKSPGRKK
;
A
#
# COMPACT_ATOMS: atom_id res chain seq x y z
N MET A 1 7.25 -6.71 2.51
CA MET A 1 6.73 -5.63 1.65
C MET A 1 6.44 -4.37 2.45
N GLY A 2 5.93 -4.42 3.69
CA GLY A 2 5.85 -3.23 4.55
C GLY A 2 4.69 -2.27 4.26
N LEU A 3 3.77 -2.65 3.37
CA LEU A 3 2.55 -1.90 3.13
C LEU A 3 1.62 -2.01 4.34
N THR A 4 0.96 -0.91 4.66
CA THR A 4 -0.05 -0.76 5.71
C THR A 4 -1.46 -0.76 5.14
N SER A 5 -1.61 -0.38 3.86
CA SER A 5 -2.90 -0.34 3.17
C SER A 5 -2.79 -0.73 1.69
N TRP A 6 -3.86 -1.31 1.14
CA TRP A 6 -3.96 -1.71 -0.27
C TRP A 6 -5.44 -1.84 -0.67
N ARG A 7 -5.71 -1.87 -1.98
CA ARG A 7 -7.09 -2.02 -2.47
C ARG A 7 -7.52 -3.49 -2.59
N GLY A 8 -8.62 -3.82 -1.91
CA GLY A 8 -9.28 -5.12 -1.99
C GLY A 8 -8.63 -6.20 -1.12
N GLY A 9 -8.91 -7.48 -1.39
CA GLY A 9 -8.51 -8.58 -0.52
C GLY A 9 -7.03 -8.99 -0.60
N CYS A 10 -6.25 -8.45 -1.54
CA CYS A 10 -4.83 -8.78 -1.67
C CYS A 10 -4.02 -7.62 -2.25
N VAL A 11 -2.73 -7.59 -1.93
CA VAL A 11 -1.78 -6.59 -2.42
C VAL A 11 -1.60 -6.71 -3.94
N ARG A 12 -1.75 -5.60 -4.66
CA ARG A 12 -1.56 -5.49 -6.11
C ARG A 12 -0.26 -4.78 -6.43
N GLN A 13 0.21 -4.94 -7.66
CA GLN A 13 1.43 -4.28 -8.14
C GLN A 13 1.33 -2.75 -8.03
N GLY A 14 0.16 -2.18 -8.35
CA GLY A 14 -0.03 -0.73 -8.25
C GLY A 14 -0.03 -0.21 -6.80
N ASP A 15 -0.22 -1.07 -5.80
CA ASP A 15 -0.21 -0.64 -4.40
C ASP A 15 1.23 -0.39 -3.92
N VAL A 16 2.24 -1.04 -4.51
CA VAL A 16 3.63 -1.00 -4.02
C VAL A 16 4.39 0.26 -4.44
N THR A 17 3.88 0.97 -5.44
CA THR A 17 4.48 2.22 -5.96
C THR A 17 3.90 3.47 -5.28
N VAL A 18 2.83 3.32 -4.49
CA VAL A 18 2.16 4.42 -3.80
C VAL A 18 2.77 4.61 -2.41
N ALA A 19 3.50 5.70 -2.19
CA ALA A 19 4.16 5.99 -0.91
C ALA A 19 3.17 6.02 0.29
N LYS A 20 1.96 6.57 0.10
CA LYS A 20 0.93 6.61 1.15
C LYS A 20 0.55 5.23 1.68
N ASN A 21 0.67 4.17 0.86
CA ASN A 21 0.33 2.82 1.26
C ASN A 21 1.31 2.21 2.28
N TYR A 22 2.40 2.91 2.61
CA TYR A 22 3.37 2.54 3.63
C TYR A 22 3.21 3.34 4.93
N LEU A 23 2.29 4.31 4.97
CA LEU A 23 2.05 5.14 6.14
C LEU A 23 1.04 4.50 7.09
N GLN A 24 1.29 4.60 8.39
CA GLN A 24 0.37 4.26 9.45
C GLN A 24 -0.71 5.34 9.60
N GLN A 25 -1.81 5.01 10.28
CA GLN A 25 -2.91 5.95 10.50
C GLN A 25 -2.46 7.30 11.11
N PRO A 26 -1.63 7.33 12.18
CA PRO A 26 -1.16 8.60 12.74
C PRO A 26 -0.32 9.44 11.76
N GLU A 27 0.45 8.78 10.89
CA GLU A 27 1.28 9.45 9.88
C GLU A 27 0.42 10.04 8.77
N VAL A 28 -0.63 9.35 8.34
CA VAL A 28 -1.62 9.87 7.38
C VAL A 28 -2.36 11.06 7.96
N ASP A 29 -2.75 11.02 9.24
CA ASP A 29 -3.43 12.13 9.91
C ASP A 29 -2.50 13.35 10.04
N ALA A 30 -1.23 13.13 10.38
CA ALA A 30 -0.21 14.18 10.40
C ALA A 30 0.01 14.80 9.01
N LEU A 31 0.06 13.96 7.96
CA LEU A 31 0.18 14.41 6.57
C LEU A 31 -1.03 15.25 6.13
N ASN A 32 -2.25 14.80 6.45
CA ASN A 32 -3.45 15.56 6.11
C ASN A 32 -3.46 16.93 6.80
N ARG A 33 -3.11 16.98 8.09
CA ARG A 33 -3.08 18.23 8.85
C ARG A 33 -2.12 19.25 8.25
N ILE A 34 -0.92 18.82 7.85
CA ILE A 34 0.07 19.74 7.27
C ILE A 34 -0.33 20.20 5.86
N VAL A 35 -0.93 19.34 5.06
CA VAL A 35 -1.43 19.68 3.72
C VAL A 35 -2.55 20.73 3.82
N VAL A 36 -3.53 20.53 4.71
CA VAL A 36 -4.63 21.49 4.91
C VAL A 36 -4.07 22.86 5.33
N MET A 37 -3.20 22.90 6.33
CA MET A 37 -2.60 24.14 6.80
C MET A 37 -1.78 24.86 5.73
N TYR A 38 -1.10 24.13 4.83
CA TYR A 38 -0.38 24.73 3.70
C TYR A 38 -1.34 25.29 2.65
N LEU A 39 -2.46 24.62 2.39
CA LEU A 39 -3.50 25.13 1.48
C LEU A 39 -4.16 26.39 2.02
N ASP A 40 -4.48 26.45 3.32
CA ASP A 40 -5.03 27.65 3.97
C ASP A 40 -4.05 28.84 3.88
N TYR A 41 -2.74 28.56 4.02
CA TYR A 41 -1.69 29.55 3.79
C TYR A 41 -1.68 30.04 2.34
N ALA A 42 -1.78 29.12 1.38
CA ALA A 42 -1.79 29.46 -0.04
C ALA A 42 -3.03 30.28 -0.42
N GLU A 43 -4.20 29.93 0.11
CA GLU A 43 -5.45 30.66 -0.04
C GLU A 43 -5.33 32.09 0.49
N SER A 44 -4.80 32.26 1.71
CA SER A 44 -4.55 33.58 2.31
C SER A 44 -3.65 34.47 1.44
N MET A 45 -2.66 33.89 0.76
CA MET A 45 -1.77 34.63 -0.14
C MET A 45 -2.50 35.03 -1.43
N ALA A 46 -3.35 34.15 -1.95
CA ALA A 46 -4.18 34.42 -3.12
C ALA A 46 -5.22 35.53 -2.83
N GLU A 47 -5.90 35.49 -1.68
CA GLU A 47 -6.85 36.54 -1.25
C GLU A 47 -6.19 37.92 -1.16
N ARG A 48 -4.94 37.96 -0.68
CA ARG A 48 -4.13 39.18 -0.60
C ARG A 48 -3.54 39.61 -1.95
N ARG A 49 -3.90 38.94 -3.04
CA ARG A 49 -3.44 39.19 -4.42
C ARG A 49 -1.91 39.17 -4.54
N LYS A 50 -1.24 38.36 -3.72
CA LYS A 50 0.20 38.15 -3.86
C LYS A 50 0.44 37.17 -5.00
N VAL A 51 0.90 37.69 -6.13
CA VAL A 51 1.33 36.86 -7.26
C VAL A 51 2.61 36.14 -6.86
N MET A 52 2.62 34.82 -7.00
CA MET A 52 3.77 33.97 -6.69
C MET A 52 4.05 33.03 -7.86
N THR A 53 5.32 32.82 -8.18
CA THR A 53 5.74 31.83 -9.17
C THR A 53 5.79 30.44 -8.54
N MET A 54 5.77 29.38 -9.36
CA MET A 54 5.93 28.00 -8.86
C MET A 54 7.24 27.79 -8.10
N HIS A 55 8.30 28.50 -8.48
CA HIS A 55 9.57 28.46 -7.75
C HIS A 55 9.45 29.06 -6.35
N GLN A 56 8.79 30.22 -6.22
CA GLN A 56 8.53 30.85 -4.92
C GLN A 56 7.63 29.97 -4.04
N TRP A 57 6.66 29.26 -4.61
CA TRP A 57 5.85 28.31 -3.86
C TRP A 57 6.68 27.16 -3.28
N ALA A 58 7.64 26.63 -4.03
CA ALA A 58 8.55 25.60 -3.55
C ALA A 58 9.39 26.10 -2.36
N GLU A 59 10.01 27.28 -2.48
CA GLU A 59 10.78 27.88 -1.38
C GLU A 59 9.91 28.13 -0.12
N LYS A 60 8.66 28.57 -0.32
CA LYS A 60 7.71 28.76 0.79
C LYS A 60 7.26 27.45 1.41
N LEU A 61 7.14 26.38 0.63
CA LEU A 61 6.84 25.06 1.16
C LEU A 61 7.99 24.57 2.06
N ASP A 62 9.23 24.67 1.61
CA ASP A 62 10.39 24.25 2.39
C ASP A 62 10.48 25.03 3.71
N ALA A 63 10.33 26.36 3.66
CA ALA A 63 10.31 27.20 4.86
C ALA A 63 9.12 26.89 5.80
N PHE A 64 7.96 26.56 5.23
CA PHE A 64 6.78 26.18 6.01
C PHE A 64 6.97 24.83 6.71
N LEU A 65 7.57 23.84 6.04
CA LEU A 65 7.89 22.55 6.64
C LEU A 65 8.91 22.70 7.78
N ASP A 66 9.97 23.47 7.56
CA ASP A 66 11.01 23.75 8.57
C ASP A 66 10.42 24.47 9.80
N PHE A 67 9.57 25.49 9.57
CA PHE A 67 8.85 26.19 10.66
C PHE A 67 7.93 25.28 11.48
N ASN A 68 7.38 24.22 10.87
CA ASN A 68 6.54 23.24 11.54
C ASN A 68 7.33 22.05 12.09
N GLU A 69 8.64 22.20 12.28
CA GLU A 69 9.54 21.18 12.82
C GLU A 69 9.45 19.85 12.05
N ARG A 70 9.29 19.94 10.71
CA ARG A 70 9.34 18.78 9.82
C ARG A 70 10.71 18.66 9.19
N ASP A 71 11.20 17.43 9.12
CA ASP A 71 12.44 17.13 8.42
C ASP A 71 12.28 17.33 6.91
N VAL A 72 12.86 18.42 6.41
CA VAL A 72 12.93 18.70 4.97
C VAL A 72 14.09 17.92 4.36
N LEU A 73 13.81 17.17 3.30
CA LEU A 73 14.83 16.50 2.49
C LEU A 73 15.73 17.54 1.82
N ARG A 74 16.97 17.68 2.33
CA ARG A 74 17.96 18.64 1.79
C ARG A 74 18.55 18.22 0.45
N ASN A 75 18.37 16.96 0.06
CA ASN A 75 18.84 16.41 -1.21
C ASN A 75 17.87 15.34 -1.72
N ALA A 76 17.93 15.06 -3.02
CA ALA A 76 17.09 14.05 -3.68
C ALA A 76 17.50 12.60 -3.33
N GLY A 77 18.46 12.39 -2.42
CA GLY A 77 19.08 11.11 -2.16
C GLY A 77 19.96 10.62 -3.31
N THR A 78 20.32 9.34 -3.28
CA THR A 78 21.18 8.67 -4.27
C THR A 78 20.40 7.78 -5.24
N VAL A 79 19.13 7.51 -4.95
CA VAL A 79 18.27 6.59 -5.71
C VAL A 79 17.20 7.38 -6.42
N SER A 80 17.13 7.27 -7.76
CA SER A 80 16.08 7.93 -8.52
C SER A 80 14.72 7.24 -8.31
N ALA A 81 13.65 8.01 -8.48
CA ALA A 81 12.27 7.49 -8.37
C ALA A 81 12.04 6.27 -9.30
N GLN A 82 12.56 6.30 -10.52
CA GLN A 82 12.46 5.20 -11.48
C GLN A 82 13.15 3.92 -10.99
N VAL A 83 14.32 4.05 -10.35
CA VAL A 83 15.04 2.89 -9.78
C VAL A 83 14.29 2.33 -8.58
N ALA A 84 13.76 3.19 -7.71
CA ALA A 84 12.95 2.78 -6.57
C ALA A 84 11.67 2.05 -7.01
N GLU A 85 10.97 2.57 -8.03
CA GLU A 85 9.78 1.94 -8.61
C GLU A 85 10.09 0.58 -9.20
N ARG A 86 11.16 0.47 -10.01
CA ARG A 86 11.59 -0.81 -10.58
C ARG A 86 11.87 -1.85 -9.49
N LEU A 87 12.61 -1.46 -8.46
CA LEU A 87 12.92 -2.34 -7.34
C LEU A 87 11.65 -2.78 -6.58
N ALA A 88 10.71 -1.87 -6.35
CA ALA A 88 9.44 -2.20 -5.70
C ALA A 88 8.63 -3.23 -6.52
N VAL A 89 8.61 -3.06 -7.85
CA VAL A 89 7.95 -3.99 -8.78
C VAL A 89 8.62 -5.37 -8.78
N GLU A 90 9.96 -5.42 -8.80
CA GLU A 90 10.71 -6.68 -8.73
C GLU A 90 10.42 -7.43 -7.42
N ARG A 91 10.43 -6.73 -6.27
CA ARG A 91 10.08 -7.31 -4.97
C ARG A 91 8.63 -7.77 -4.91
N TYR A 92 7.72 -7.05 -5.55
CA TYR A 92 6.32 -7.48 -5.68
C TYR A 92 6.21 -8.78 -6.48
N ALA A 93 6.97 -8.95 -7.57
CA ALA A 93 6.93 -10.16 -8.39
C ALA A 93 7.34 -11.40 -7.57
N GLU A 94 8.44 -11.30 -6.81
CA GLU A 94 8.87 -12.35 -5.88
C GLU A 94 7.80 -12.69 -4.85
N PHE A 95 7.22 -11.67 -4.21
CA PHE A 95 6.14 -11.82 -3.24
C PHE A 95 4.90 -12.49 -3.86
N ASN A 96 4.46 -12.03 -5.03
CA ASN A 96 3.26 -12.54 -5.68
C ASN A 96 3.44 -13.98 -6.16
N SER A 97 4.63 -14.37 -6.61
CA SER A 97 4.95 -15.76 -6.94
C SER A 97 4.82 -16.66 -5.72
N LYS A 98 5.45 -16.29 -4.59
CA LYS A 98 5.36 -17.05 -3.34
C LYS A 98 3.93 -17.15 -2.81
N ARG A 99 3.17 -16.06 -2.91
CA ARG A 99 1.76 -16.02 -2.51
C ARG A 99 0.89 -16.95 -3.35
N ARG A 100 1.07 -16.95 -4.68
CA ARG A 100 0.33 -17.83 -5.60
C ARG A 100 0.63 -19.29 -5.33
N GLU A 101 1.90 -19.62 -5.08
CA GLU A 101 2.31 -20.97 -4.74
C GLU A 101 1.67 -21.44 -3.42
N ALA A 102 1.73 -20.62 -2.37
CA ALA A 102 1.07 -20.92 -1.11
C ALA A 102 -0.45 -21.10 -1.26
N ALA A 103 -1.09 -20.27 -2.10
CA ALA A 103 -2.51 -20.39 -2.38
C ALA A 103 -2.86 -21.69 -3.12
N ARG A 104 -2.01 -22.14 -4.05
CA ARG A 104 -2.16 -23.43 -4.73
C ARG A 104 -2.10 -24.59 -3.74
N VAL A 105 -1.04 -24.64 -2.92
CA VAL A 105 -0.87 -25.69 -1.91
C VAL A 105 -2.04 -25.74 -0.93
N ALA A 106 -2.55 -24.58 -0.52
CA ALA A 106 -3.72 -24.50 0.36
C ALA A 106 -5.01 -25.00 -0.32
N ALA A 107 -5.19 -24.72 -1.61
CA ALA A 107 -6.33 -25.22 -2.38
C ALA A 107 -6.26 -26.75 -2.53
N ASP A 108 -5.09 -27.28 -2.90
CA ASP A 108 -4.88 -28.73 -3.03
C ASP A 108 -5.17 -29.47 -1.71
N ALA A 109 -4.72 -28.91 -0.57
CA ALA A 109 -5.01 -29.45 0.75
C ALA A 109 -6.51 -29.39 1.11
N HIS A 110 -7.20 -28.31 0.72
CA HIS A 110 -8.63 -28.17 0.94
C HIS A 110 -9.42 -29.19 0.11
N ASP A 111 -9.06 -29.37 -1.16
CA ASP A 111 -9.69 -30.34 -2.06
C ASP A 111 -9.47 -31.78 -1.56
N ALA A 112 -8.25 -32.12 -1.13
CA ALA A 112 -7.96 -33.42 -0.53
C ALA A 112 -8.84 -33.71 0.70
N HIS A 113 -8.96 -32.74 1.61
CA HIS A 113 -9.81 -32.87 2.79
C HIS A 113 -11.30 -32.99 2.42
N ALA A 114 -11.78 -32.26 1.41
CA ALA A 114 -13.15 -32.36 0.93
C ALA A 114 -13.46 -33.75 0.35
N LEU A 115 -12.53 -34.33 -0.40
CA LEU A 115 -12.66 -35.70 -0.94
C LEU A 115 -12.70 -36.75 0.17
N GLU A 116 -11.86 -36.64 1.20
CA GLU A 116 -11.89 -37.54 2.36
C GLU A 116 -13.22 -37.46 3.12
N GLN A 117 -13.75 -36.26 3.33
CA GLN A 117 -15.04 -36.08 3.97
C GLN A 117 -16.18 -36.70 3.16
N LEU A 118 -16.16 -36.52 1.84
CA LEU A 118 -17.14 -37.13 0.94
C LEU A 118 -17.06 -38.66 0.98
N ALA A 119 -15.84 -39.23 0.99
CA ALA A 119 -15.63 -40.67 1.11
C ALA A 119 -16.25 -41.22 2.41
N ARG A 120 -15.99 -40.58 3.55
CA ARG A 120 -16.60 -40.97 4.85
C ARG A 120 -18.13 -40.91 4.81
N GLN A 121 -18.70 -39.88 4.21
CA GLN A 121 -20.16 -39.75 4.08
C GLN A 121 -20.79 -40.85 3.21
N LEU A 122 -20.08 -41.36 2.20
CA LEU A 122 -20.53 -42.46 1.35
C LEU A 122 -20.41 -43.81 2.04
N GLU A 123 -19.38 -44.01 2.87
CA GLU A 123 -19.24 -45.19 3.74
C GLU A 123 -20.38 -45.25 4.77
N ASP A 124 -20.67 -44.14 5.45
CA ASP A 124 -21.77 -44.06 6.43
C ASP A 124 -23.16 -44.22 5.79
N LYS A 125 -23.32 -43.84 4.52
CA LYS A 125 -24.58 -43.96 3.75
C LYS A 125 -24.75 -45.28 3.00
N SER A 126 -23.85 -46.26 3.15
CA SER A 126 -24.04 -47.60 2.59
C SER A 126 -24.62 -48.57 3.64
N PRO A 127 -25.94 -48.55 3.94
CA PRO A 127 -26.54 -49.61 4.73
C PRO A 127 -26.62 -50.88 3.88
N GLY A 128 -25.88 -51.89 4.31
CA GLY A 128 -25.98 -53.31 3.93
C GLY A 128 -26.72 -53.65 2.64
N ARG A 129 -25.96 -53.93 1.56
CA ARG A 129 -26.42 -54.77 0.46
C ARG A 129 -26.58 -56.20 1.01
N LYS A 130 -27.72 -56.47 1.67
CA LYS A 130 -28.11 -57.81 2.13
C LYS A 130 -28.25 -58.73 0.90
N LYS A 131 -27.48 -59.83 0.91
CA LYS A 131 -27.71 -61.02 0.08
C LYS A 131 -28.99 -61.72 0.52
#